data_AF-B2ZG44-F1
#
_entry.id   AF-B2ZG44-F1
#
_cell.length_a   1.000
_cell.length_b   1.000
_cell.length_c   1.000
_cell.angle_alpha   90.00
_cell.angle_beta   90.00
_cell.angle_gamma   90.00
#
_symmetry.space_group_name_H-M   'P 1'
#
loop_
_entity.id
_entity.type
_entity.pdbx_description
1 polymer ?
#
loop_
_entity_poly.entity_id
_entity_poly.type
_entity_poly.pdbx_seq_one_letter_code
_entity_poly.pdbx_strand_id
1 'polypeptide(L)'
;NDRLNGSLVASYVYLSMAFWFDRADMALPGFHKYFLAASHKARNEAEAIMKYMNKRGGYIRLKNLKSPITVWRDGLKAMEYALGMEKDLNKNMLKTHTVASNDPHVTHFLEDRFLETKVDVIKELGEYVTRLKSFTKDYSLGEY
;
A
#
# COMPACT_ATOMS: atom_id res chain seq x y z
N ASN A 1 15.90 4.36 4.10
CA ASN A 1 15.73 5.23 2.91
C ASN A 1 14.93 4.56 1.79
N ASP A 2 15.31 3.40 1.24
CA ASP A 2 14.52 2.80 0.14
C ASP A 2 13.10 2.37 0.57
N ARG A 3 12.96 1.77 1.76
CA ARG A 3 11.64 1.45 2.34
C ARG A 3 10.76 2.68 2.54
N LEU A 4 11.36 3.79 2.98
CA LEU A 4 10.70 5.08 3.13
C LEU A 4 10.13 5.56 1.80
N ASN A 5 10.96 5.54 0.74
CA ASN A 5 10.51 5.91 -0.60
C ASN A 5 9.39 4.99 -1.10
N GLY A 6 9.48 3.69 -0.83
CA GLY A 6 8.43 2.72 -1.14
C GLY A 6 7.08 3.07 -0.49
N SER A 7 7.05 3.42 0.80
CA SER A 7 5.82 3.85 1.48
C SER A 7 5.24 5.15 0.89
N LEU A 8 6.08 6.11 0.51
CA LEU A 8 5.63 7.35 -0.13
C LEU A 8 5.05 7.12 -1.52
N VAL A 9 5.69 6.26 -2.33
CA VAL A 9 5.16 5.86 -3.64
C VAL A 9 3.83 5.12 -3.48
N ALA A 10 3.73 4.21 -2.52
CA ALA A 10 2.47 3.50 -2.24
C ALA A 10 1.35 4.46 -1.83
N SER A 11 1.64 5.42 -0.93
CA SER A 11 0.70 6.47 -0.54
C SER A 11 0.22 7.27 -1.75
N TYR A 12 1.13 7.62 -2.68
CA TYR A 12 0.80 8.38 -3.87
C TYR A 12 -0.05 7.59 -4.88
N VAL A 13 0.25 6.30 -5.07
CA VAL A 13 -0.56 5.40 -5.91
C VAL A 13 -1.97 5.23 -5.34
N TYR A 14 -2.10 4.94 -4.04
CA TYR A 14 -3.40 4.80 -3.40
C TYR A 14 -4.21 6.09 -3.43
N LEU A 15 -3.55 7.25 -3.30
CA LEU A 15 -4.21 8.54 -3.45
C LEU A 15 -4.80 8.69 -4.86
N SER A 16 -4.04 8.28 -5.88
CA SER A 16 -4.53 8.30 -7.25
C SER A 16 -5.69 7.34 -7.49
N MET A 17 -5.69 6.16 -6.88
CA MET A 17 -6.82 5.23 -6.94
C MET A 17 -8.05 5.84 -6.27
N ALA A 18 -7.89 6.39 -5.06
CA ALA A 18 -8.98 6.96 -4.28
C ALA A 18 -9.74 8.05 -5.06
N PHE A 19 -9.02 9.01 -5.64
CA PHE A 19 -9.63 10.10 -6.38
C PHE A 19 -10.08 9.73 -7.80
N TRP A 20 -9.65 8.58 -8.32
CA TRP A 20 -10.24 8.03 -9.54
C TRP A 20 -11.66 7.51 -9.28
N PHE A 21 -11.84 6.76 -8.20
CA PHE A 21 -13.16 6.20 -7.83
C PHE A 21 -14.14 7.24 -7.28
N ASP A 22 -13.65 8.43 -6.89
CA ASP A 22 -14.45 9.58 -6.46
C ASP A 22 -15.07 10.37 -7.63
N ARG A 23 -14.62 10.12 -8.86
CA ARG A 23 -15.15 10.85 -10.03
C ARG A 23 -16.64 10.59 -10.22
N ALA A 24 -17.38 11.59 -10.68
CA ALA A 24 -18.81 11.49 -10.94
C ALA A 24 -19.19 10.38 -11.93
N ASP A 25 -18.31 10.03 -12.87
CA ASP A 25 -18.52 8.97 -13.86
C ASP A 25 -18.06 7.58 -13.40
N MET A 26 -17.36 7.48 -12.27
CA MET A 26 -17.04 6.20 -11.60
C MET A 26 -17.99 5.94 -10.43
N ALA A 27 -18.16 6.93 -9.54
CA ALA A 27 -19.11 6.94 -8.43
C ALA A 27 -19.07 5.69 -7.53
N LEU A 28 -17.86 5.25 -7.15
CA LEU A 28 -17.64 4.08 -6.29
C LEU A 28 -17.09 4.52 -4.91
N PRO A 29 -17.95 5.03 -4.00
CA PRO A 29 -17.51 5.64 -2.74
C PRO A 29 -16.83 4.64 -1.78
N GLY A 30 -17.18 3.35 -1.86
CA GLY A 30 -16.52 2.30 -1.09
C GLY A 30 -15.03 2.15 -1.44
N PHE A 31 -14.72 2.09 -2.74
CA PHE A 31 -13.34 2.05 -3.24
C PHE A 31 -12.59 3.35 -2.93
N HIS A 32 -13.23 4.51 -3.11
CA HIS A 32 -12.64 5.80 -2.73
C HIS A 32 -12.20 5.79 -1.26
N LYS A 33 -13.13 5.47 -0.35
CA LYS A 33 -12.86 5.44 1.10
C LYS A 33 -11.76 4.46 1.47
N TYR A 34 -11.78 3.26 0.88
CA TYR A 34 -10.77 2.23 1.13
C TYR A 34 -9.37 2.71 0.72
N PHE A 35 -9.21 3.15 -0.53
CA PHE A 35 -7.91 3.57 -1.04
C PHE A 35 -7.42 4.87 -0.39
N LEU A 36 -8.33 5.78 0.00
CA LEU A 36 -7.94 6.98 0.74
C LEU A 36 -7.36 6.61 2.11
N ALA A 37 -8.03 5.70 2.83
CA ALA A 37 -7.53 5.18 4.10
C ALA A 37 -6.18 4.45 3.94
N ALA A 38 -6.02 3.64 2.88
CA ALA A 38 -4.75 2.98 2.55
C ALA A 38 -3.63 3.99 2.25
N SER A 39 -3.94 5.08 1.53
CA SER A 39 -3.00 6.17 1.26
C SER A 39 -2.50 6.84 2.54
N HIS A 40 -3.42 7.15 3.46
CA HIS A 40 -3.09 7.74 4.76
C HIS A 40 -2.27 6.78 5.63
N LYS A 41 -2.63 5.49 5.65
CA LYS A 41 -1.87 4.46 6.38
C LYS A 41 -0.44 4.36 5.85
N ALA A 42 -0.25 4.32 4.54
CA ALA A 42 1.08 4.29 3.92
C ALA A 42 1.90 5.56 4.21
N ARG A 43 1.25 6.73 4.29
CA ARG A 43 1.89 7.99 4.72
C ARG A 43 2.36 7.90 6.17
N ASN A 44 1.51 7.39 7.07
CA ASN A 44 1.85 7.19 8.47
C ASN A 44 3.01 6.19 8.63
N GLU A 45 3.07 5.14 7.82
CA GLU A 45 4.23 4.23 7.77
C GLU A 45 5.52 4.98 7.40
N ALA A 46 5.47 5.84 6.37
CA ALA A 46 6.63 6.64 5.96
C ALA A 46 7.12 7.55 7.09
N GLU A 47 6.21 8.25 7.77
CA GLU A 47 6.54 9.10 8.91
C GLU A 47 7.12 8.31 10.09
N ALA A 48 6.58 7.13 10.40
CA ALA A 48 7.11 6.26 11.43
C ALA A 48 8.56 5.84 11.13
N ILE A 49 8.88 5.53 9.87
CA ILE A 49 10.25 5.22 9.44
C ILE A 49 11.15 6.44 9.59
N MET A 50 10.71 7.63 9.17
CA MET A 50 11.51 8.86 9.33
C MET A 50 11.82 9.16 10.81
N LYS A 51 10.80 9.07 11.68
CA LYS A 51 10.97 9.24 13.13
C LYS A 51 11.95 8.22 13.70
N TYR A 52 11.83 6.95 13.30
CA TYR A 52 12.74 5.89 13.75
C TYR A 52 14.17 6.11 13.26
N MET A 53 14.36 6.54 12.01
CA MET A 53 15.68 6.88 11.46
C MET A 53 16.35 8.00 12.26
N ASN A 54 15.62 9.08 12.53
CA ASN A 54 16.13 10.18 13.36
C ASN A 54 16.46 9.71 14.78
N LYS A 55 15.61 8.86 15.39
CA LYS A 55 15.86 8.26 16.72
C LYS A 55 17.17 7.47 16.77
N ARG A 56 17.55 6.82 15.67
CA ARG A 56 18.79 6.04 15.54
C ARG A 56 20.00 6.86 15.07
N GLY A 57 19.85 8.18 14.90
CA GLY A 57 20.91 9.06 14.38
C GLY A 57 21.19 8.89 12.88
N GLY A 58 20.27 8.28 12.14
CA GLY A 58 20.39 8.10 10.69
C GLY A 58 19.93 9.33 9.92
N TYR A 59 20.41 9.46 8.67
CA TYR A 59 20.04 10.57 7.78
C TYR A 59 18.95 10.18 6.80
N ILE A 60 17.88 10.97 6.79
CA ILE A 60 16.77 10.83 5.84
C ILE A 60 17.22 11.34 4.48
N ARG A 61 17.02 10.53 3.44
CA ARG A 61 17.24 10.89 2.04
C ARG A 61 15.98 10.61 1.24
N LEU A 62 15.21 11.65 0.95
CA LEU A 62 14.05 11.59 0.09
C LEU A 62 14.49 11.52 -1.38
N LYS A 63 13.75 10.75 -2.18
CA LYS A 63 13.98 10.60 -3.62
C LYS A 63 12.76 11.08 -4.39
N ASN A 64 12.92 11.27 -5.70
CA ASN A 64 11.81 11.60 -6.57
C ASN A 64 10.75 10.49 -6.53
N LEU A 65 9.49 10.91 -6.41
CA LEU A 65 8.35 10.00 -6.49
C LEU A 65 7.98 9.83 -7.96
N LYS A 66 7.90 8.57 -8.41
CA LYS A 66 7.37 8.27 -9.75
C LYS A 66 5.90 8.68 -9.81
N SER A 67 5.50 9.30 -10.91
CA SER A 67 4.08 9.63 -11.14
C SER A 67 3.24 8.34 -11.13
N PRO A 68 2.11 8.32 -10.41
CA PRO A 68 1.25 7.15 -10.34
C PRO A 68 0.49 6.97 -11.64
N ILE A 69 -0.06 5.77 -11.83
CA ILE A 69 -1.10 5.54 -12.83
C ILE A 69 -2.34 6.30 -12.39
N THR A 70 -2.94 7.06 -13.30
CA THR A 70 -4.12 7.88 -13.00
C THR A 70 -5.43 7.29 -13.51
N VAL A 71 -5.38 6.23 -14.31
CA VAL A 71 -6.56 5.59 -14.93
C VAL A 71 -6.67 4.15 -14.43
N TRP A 72 -7.70 3.88 -13.62
CA TRP A 72 -7.95 2.59 -12.98
C TRP A 72 -9.24 2.00 -13.52
N ARG A 73 -9.15 1.36 -14.70
CA ARG A 73 -10.27 0.82 -15.51
C ARG A 73 -11.52 0.45 -14.71
N ASP A 74 -11.37 -0.46 -13.75
CA ASP A 74 -12.40 -0.95 -12.85
C ASP A 74 -11.78 -1.26 -11.47
N GLY A 75 -12.62 -1.52 -10.48
CA GLY A 75 -12.27 -1.88 -9.11
C GLY A 75 -11.44 -3.16 -9.01
N LEU A 76 -11.71 -4.17 -9.84
CA LEU A 76 -10.92 -5.41 -9.87
C LEU A 76 -9.48 -5.13 -10.30
N LYS A 77 -9.27 -4.34 -11.36
CA LYS A 77 -7.94 -3.96 -11.83
C LYS A 77 -7.20 -3.12 -10.81
N ALA A 78 -7.89 -2.22 -10.11
CA ALA A 78 -7.29 -1.46 -9.01
C ALA A 78 -6.86 -2.37 -7.85
N MET A 79 -7.71 -3.32 -7.44
CA MET A 79 -7.42 -4.26 -6.36
C MET A 79 -6.31 -5.25 -6.74
N GLU A 80 -6.28 -5.75 -7.99
CA GLU A 80 -5.19 -6.58 -8.49
C GLU A 80 -3.86 -5.84 -8.47
N TYR A 81 -3.85 -4.56 -8.88
CA TYR A 81 -2.66 -3.73 -8.81
C TYR A 81 -2.21 -3.50 -7.36
N ALA A 82 -3.15 -3.13 -6.48
CA ALA A 82 -2.87 -2.93 -5.06
C ALA A 82 -2.27 -4.19 -4.42
N LEU A 83 -2.84 -5.37 -4.73
CA LEU A 83 -2.34 -6.66 -4.25
C LEU A 83 -0.91 -6.94 -4.74
N GLY A 84 -0.62 -6.67 -6.01
CA GLY A 84 0.74 -6.80 -6.57
C GLY A 84 1.72 -5.85 -5.88
N MET A 85 1.34 -4.59 -5.72
CA MET A 85 2.14 -3.57 -5.06
C MET A 85 2.44 -3.93 -3.60
N GLU A 86 1.46 -4.41 -2.82
CA GLU A 86 1.68 -4.80 -1.42
C GLU A 86 2.58 -6.04 -1.30
N LYS A 87 2.48 -7.00 -2.22
CA LYS A 87 3.41 -8.15 -2.26
C LYS A 87 4.84 -7.71 -2.53
N ASP A 88 5.05 -6.76 -3.46
CA ASP A 88 6.37 -6.20 -3.74
C ASP A 88 6.93 -5.39 -2.57
N LEU A 89 6.09 -4.58 -1.92
CA LEU A 89 6.47 -3.85 -0.70
C LEU A 89 6.83 -4.81 0.44
N ASN A 90 6.09 -5.90 0.61
CA ASN A 90 6.39 -6.92 1.61
C ASN A 90 7.71 -7.64 1.30
N LYS A 91 7.96 -7.99 0.03
CA LYS A 91 9.25 -8.57 -0.39
C LYS A 91 10.42 -7.63 -0.07
N ASN A 92 10.27 -6.33 -0.32
CA ASN A 92 11.28 -5.34 0.04
C ASN A 92 11.41 -5.17 1.56
N MET A 93 10.34 -5.37 2.32
CA MET A 93 10.38 -5.38 3.77
C MET A 93 11.19 -6.55 4.31
N LEU A 94 10.93 -7.76 3.81
CA LEU A 94 11.68 -8.96 4.19
C LEU A 94 13.17 -8.84 3.87
N LYS A 95 13.52 -8.25 2.71
CA LYS A 95 14.93 -7.93 2.40
C LYS A 95 15.53 -6.97 3.43
N THR A 96 14.79 -5.93 3.82
CA THR A 96 15.26 -4.96 4.83
C THR A 96 15.48 -5.65 6.18
N HIS A 97 14.56 -6.54 6.57
CA HIS A 97 14.66 -7.35 7.78
C HIS A 97 15.87 -8.29 7.75
N THR A 98 16.12 -8.97 6.63
CA THR A 98 17.32 -9.82 6.44
C THR A 98 18.62 -9.04 6.61
N VAL A 99 18.70 -7.84 6.01
CA VAL A 99 19.87 -6.95 6.14
C VAL A 99 20.03 -6.47 7.59
N ALA A 100 18.92 -6.26 8.30
CA ALA A 100 18.92 -5.83 9.69
C ALA A 100 19.08 -6.98 10.70
N SER A 101 19.36 -8.21 10.25
CA SER A 101 19.38 -9.41 11.12
C SER A 101 20.30 -9.31 12.35
N ASN A 102 21.37 -8.52 12.27
CA ASN A 102 22.29 -8.26 13.39
C ASN A 102 21.93 -7.02 14.23
N ASP A 103 20.79 -6.37 13.98
CA ASP A 103 20.27 -5.22 14.73
C ASP A 103 18.88 -5.57 15.31
N PRO A 104 18.83 -6.16 16.52
CA PRO A 104 17.59 -6.62 17.13
C PRO A 104 16.54 -5.54 17.31
N HIS A 105 16.97 -4.28 17.48
CA HIS A 105 16.05 -3.16 17.68
C HIS A 105 15.43 -2.70 16.34
N VAL A 106 16.12 -2.89 15.20
CA VAL A 106 15.52 -2.68 13.87
C VAL A 106 14.57 -3.81 13.54
N THR A 107 14.99 -5.07 13.71
CA THR A 107 14.13 -6.22 13.38
C THR A 107 12.84 -6.19 14.17
N HIS A 108 12.91 -5.96 15.48
CA HIS A 108 11.72 -5.82 16.32
C HIS A 108 10.80 -4.66 15.87
N PHE A 109 11.37 -3.50 15.53
CA PHE A 109 10.58 -2.39 14.99
C PHE A 109 9.90 -2.74 13.67
N LEU A 110 10.57 -3.49 12.79
CA LEU A 110 10.00 -3.92 11.51
C LEU A 110 8.87 -4.93 11.70
N GLU A 111 9.06 -5.88 12.61
CA GLU A 111 8.09 -6.91 12.98
C GLU A 111 6.83 -6.31 13.59
N ASP A 112 6.98 -5.56 14.69
CA ASP A 112 5.88 -4.97 15.46
C ASP A 112 5.04 -3.98 14.65
N ARG A 113 5.70 -3.11 13.87
CA ARG A 113 4.99 -2.02 13.19
C ARG A 113 4.44 -2.36 11.83
N PHE A 114 4.97 -3.38 11.15
CA PHE A 114 4.68 -3.56 9.72
C PHE A 114 4.44 -4.98 9.27
N LEU A 115 5.21 -5.99 9.71
CA LEU A 115 5.14 -7.32 9.09
C LEU A 115 3.75 -7.96 9.25
N GLU A 116 3.18 -7.92 10.44
CA GLU A 116 1.83 -8.43 10.70
C GLU A 116 0.80 -7.71 9.82
N THR A 117 0.85 -6.38 9.85
CA THR A 117 -0.06 -5.52 9.06
C THR A 117 0.05 -5.78 7.55
N LYS A 118 1.24 -6.11 7.02
CA LYS A 118 1.41 -6.43 5.60
C LYS A 118 0.77 -7.76 5.24
N VAL A 119 0.86 -8.77 6.09
CA VAL A 119 0.20 -10.06 5.87
C VAL A 119 -1.32 -9.90 5.85
N ASP A 120 -1.87 -9.14 6.80
CA ASP A 120 -3.31 -8.86 6.87
C ASP A 120 -3.83 -8.14 5.63
N VAL A 121 -3.14 -7.08 5.19
CA VAL A 121 -3.53 -6.31 4.00
C VAL A 121 -3.44 -7.16 2.73
N ILE A 122 -2.40 -7.99 2.59
CA ILE A 122 -2.26 -8.89 1.43
C ILE A 122 -3.40 -9.91 1.39
N LYS A 123 -3.79 -10.45 2.55
CA LYS A 123 -4.93 -11.36 2.66
C LYS A 123 -6.23 -10.67 2.28
N GLU A 124 -6.51 -9.51 2.89
CA GLU A 124 -7.72 -8.70 2.63
C GLU A 124 -7.87 -8.38 1.15
N LEU A 125 -6.81 -7.88 0.51
CA LEU A 125 -6.81 -7.59 -0.93
C LEU A 125 -7.03 -8.87 -1.77
N GLY A 126 -6.45 -10.00 -1.35
CA GLY A 126 -6.68 -11.29 -1.99
C GLY A 126 -8.14 -11.75 -1.92
N GLU A 127 -8.80 -11.53 -0.79
CA GLU A 127 -10.23 -11.82 -0.58
C GLU A 127 -11.10 -10.92 -1.47
N TYR A 128 -10.80 -9.62 -1.55
CA TYR A 128 -11.50 -8.70 -2.44
C TYR A 128 -11.35 -9.07 -3.92
N VAL A 129 -10.13 -9.37 -4.38
CA VAL A 129 -9.89 -9.82 -5.74
C VAL A 129 -10.67 -11.11 -6.04
N THR A 130 -10.68 -12.06 -5.11
CA THR A 130 -11.42 -13.32 -5.27
C THR A 130 -12.92 -13.08 -5.36
N ARG A 131 -13.47 -12.22 -4.49
CA ARG A 131 -14.89 -11.86 -4.49
C ARG A 131 -15.29 -11.15 -5.79
N LEU A 132 -14.54 -10.15 -6.21
CA LEU A 132 -14.81 -9.41 -7.46
C LEU A 132 -14.76 -10.33 -8.69
N LYS A 133 -13.80 -11.27 -8.75
CA LYS A 133 -13.71 -12.26 -9.84
C LYS A 133 -14.89 -13.23 -9.90
N SER A 134 -15.61 -13.43 -8.80
CA SER A 134 -16.76 -14.33 -8.77
C SER A 134 -17.97 -13.78 -9.54
N PHE A 135 -18.07 -12.45 -9.72
CA PHE A 135 -19.14 -11.79 -10.47
C PHE A 135 -18.88 -11.78 -11.98
N THR A 136 -18.92 -12.96 -12.61
CA THR A 136 -18.60 -13.10 -14.05
C THR A 136 -19.68 -12.60 -15.01
N LYS A 137 -20.96 -12.64 -14.61
CA LYS A 137 -22.10 -12.20 -15.45
C LYS A 137 -22.62 -10.82 -15.08
N ASP A 138 -22.55 -10.46 -13.81
CA ASP A 138 -23.10 -9.22 -13.26
C ASP A 138 -22.01 -8.37 -12.57
N TYR A 139 -20.85 -8.25 -13.22
CA TYR A 139 -19.68 -7.57 -12.65
C TYR A 139 -20.00 -6.14 -12.19
N SER A 140 -20.70 -5.36 -13.02
CA SER A 140 -21.10 -3.99 -12.68
C SER A 140 -21.97 -3.90 -11.42
N LEU A 141 -22.79 -4.93 -11.16
CA LEU A 141 -23.63 -4.98 -9.95
C LEU A 141 -22.84 -5.49 -8.73
N GLY A 142 -21.89 -6.39 -8.94
CA GLY A 142 -21.02 -6.90 -7.86
C GLY A 142 -19.91 -5.93 -7.44
N GLU A 143 -19.58 -4.95 -8.29
CA GLU A 143 -18.62 -3.88 -8.00
C GLU A 143 -19.24 -2.71 -7.21
N TYR A 144 -20.56 -2.51 -7.33
CA TYR A 144 -21.31 -1.46 -6.63
C TYR A 144 -21.71 -1.89 -5.22
#